data_AF-A0A1L3ZSB7-F1
#
_entry.id   AF-A0A1L3ZSB7-F1
#
_cell.length_a   1.000
_cell.length_b   1.000
_cell.length_c   1.000
_cell.angle_alpha   90.00
_cell.angle_beta   90.00
_cell.angle_gamma   90.00
#
_symmetry.space_group_name_H-M   'P 1'
#
loop_
_entity.id
_entity.type
_entity.pdbx_description
1 polymer ?
#
loop_
_entity_poly.entity_id
_entity_poly.type
_entity_poly.pdbx_seq_one_letter_code
_entity_poly.pdbx_strand_id
1 'polypeptide(L)'
;MSEIVLTEEEEQEILEGQAASDLLDNPAFLLAIERVRGECSEGILTSPPDRRDAREDLYNLSRGLTAITEKLAQIAAVGASVLQNAALRTDESVQDDPDSLDDF
;
A
#
# COMPACT_ATOMS: atom_id res chain seq x y z
N MET A 1 -6.12 -18.48 20.94
CA MET A 1 -5.96 -17.41 19.93
C MET A 1 -7.36 -16.94 19.63
N SER A 2 -7.67 -15.69 19.94
CA SER A 2 -8.96 -15.09 19.59
C SER A 2 -9.09 -15.07 18.07
N GLU A 3 -10.24 -15.52 17.57
CA GLU A 3 -10.52 -15.57 16.14
C GLU A 3 -10.95 -14.16 15.70
N ILE A 4 -10.12 -13.50 14.90
CA ILE A 4 -10.46 -12.19 14.34
C ILE A 4 -11.58 -12.40 13.32
N VAL A 5 -12.75 -11.81 13.59
CA VAL A 5 -13.88 -11.84 12.66
C VAL A 5 -13.74 -10.68 11.68
N LEU A 6 -13.61 -10.99 10.40
CA LEU A 6 -13.48 -10.03 9.30
C LEU A 6 -14.70 -10.06 8.39
N THR A 7 -15.06 -8.92 7.82
CA THR A 7 -15.96 -8.89 6.66
C THR A 7 -15.20 -9.27 5.38
N GLU A 8 -15.92 -9.64 4.32
CA GLU A 8 -15.30 -9.91 3.01
C GLU A 8 -14.54 -8.70 2.46
N GLU A 9 -15.04 -7.48 2.71
CA GLU A 9 -14.38 -6.23 2.31
C GLU A 9 -13.08 -6.01 3.09
N GLU A 10 -13.10 -6.22 4.41
CA GLU A 10 -11.91 -6.10 5.26
C GLU A 10 -10.84 -7.13 4.91
N GLU A 11 -11.24 -8.37 4.63
CA GLU A 11 -10.32 -9.42 4.17
C GLU A 11 -9.65 -9.02 2.85
N GLN A 12 -10.42 -8.48 1.89
CA GLN A 12 -9.87 -7.99 0.62
C GLN A 12 -8.90 -6.82 0.83
N GLU A 13 -9.23 -5.84 1.67
CA GLU A 13 -8.36 -4.69 1.97
C GLU A 13 -7.04 -5.13 2.63
N ILE A 14 -7.08 -6.13 3.50
CA ILE A 14 -5.88 -6.72 4.12
C ILE A 14 -5.03 -7.43 3.06
N LEU A 15 -5.63 -8.24 2.20
CA LEU A 15 -4.91 -8.96 1.14
C LEU A 15 -4.24 -8.02 0.14
N GLU A 16 -4.96 -6.98 -0.30
CA GLU A 16 -4.40 -5.95 -1.19
C GLU A 16 -3.30 -5.15 -0.50
N GLY A 17 -3.49 -4.81 0.78
CA GLY A 17 -2.49 -4.15 1.60
C GLY A 17 -1.21 -4.96 1.75
N GLN A 18 -1.34 -6.27 2.00
CA GLN A 18 -0.22 -7.20 2.09
C GLN A 18 0.53 -7.29 0.76
N ALA A 19 -0.18 -7.48 -0.35
CA ALA A 19 0.43 -7.53 -1.68
C ALA A 19 1.14 -6.21 -2.05
N ALA A 20 0.59 -5.07 -1.66
CA ALA A 20 1.23 -3.77 -1.85
C ALA A 20 2.49 -3.64 -0.99
N SER A 21 2.47 -4.10 0.27
CA SER A 21 3.65 -4.14 1.14
C SER A 21 4.74 -5.03 0.55
N ASP A 22 4.38 -6.24 0.10
CA ASP A 22 5.33 -7.20 -0.49
C ASP A 22 6.04 -6.62 -1.72
N LEU A 23 5.34 -5.82 -2.54
CA LEU A 23 5.93 -5.08 -3.66
C LEU A 23 6.88 -3.97 -3.19
N LEU A 24 6.49 -3.20 -2.18
CA LEU A 24 7.31 -2.11 -1.63
C LEU A 24 8.55 -2.62 -0.88
N ASP A 25 8.46 -3.79 -0.26
CA ASP A 25 9.57 -4.45 0.43
C ASP A 25 10.51 -5.18 -0.55
N ASN A 26 10.11 -5.33 -1.82
CA ASN A 26 10.93 -5.95 -2.85
C ASN A 26 11.96 -4.94 -3.42
N PRO A 27 13.26 -5.07 -3.11
CA PRO A 27 14.26 -4.13 -3.57
C PRO A 27 14.42 -4.14 -5.09
N ALA A 28 14.17 -5.26 -5.77
CA ALA A 28 14.26 -5.33 -7.22
C ALA A 28 13.15 -4.52 -7.90
N PHE A 29 11.96 -4.49 -7.32
CA PHE A 29 10.84 -3.68 -7.80
C PHE A 29 11.15 -2.18 -7.67
N LEU A 30 11.61 -1.76 -6.49
CA LEU A 30 11.98 -0.35 -6.26
C LEU A 30 13.14 0.09 -7.15
N LEU A 31 14.17 -0.75 -7.30
CA LEU A 31 15.31 -0.47 -8.19
C LEU A 31 14.87 -0.35 -9.65
N ALA A 32 13.91 -1.18 -10.10
CA ALA A 32 13.38 -1.09 -11.45
C ALA A 32 12.64 0.24 -11.68
N ILE A 33 11.82 0.68 -10.73
CA ILE A 33 11.13 1.98 -10.80
C ILE A 33 12.13 3.12 -10.86
N GLU A 34 13.11 3.14 -9.93
CA GLU A 34 14.12 4.21 -9.88
C GLU A 34 14.97 4.25 -11.14
N ARG A 35 15.29 3.09 -11.72
CA ARG A 35 16.00 3.03 -13.00
C ARG A 35 15.20 3.70 -14.11
N VAL A 36 13.91 3.38 -14.26
CA VAL A 36 13.07 3.99 -15.29
C VAL A 36 12.91 5.49 -15.06
N ARG A 37 12.77 5.93 -13.79
CA ARG A 37 12.75 7.37 -13.45
C ARG A 37 14.06 8.07 -13.81
N GLY A 38 15.20 7.40 -13.60
CA GLY A 38 16.52 7.86 -14.02
C GLY A 38 16.61 8.03 -15.54
N GLU A 39 16.19 7.01 -16.30
CA GLU A 39 16.14 7.04 -17.76
C GLU A 39 15.21 8.16 -18.28
N CYS A 40 14.08 8.39 -17.63
CA CYS A 40 13.19 9.52 -17.95
C CYS A 40 13.87 10.87 -17.71
N SER A 41 14.54 11.02 -16.56
CA SER A 41 15.23 12.27 -16.19
C SER A 41 16.37 12.58 -17.16
N GLU A 42 17.17 11.57 -17.50
CA GLU A 42 18.21 11.68 -18.51
C GLU A 42 17.64 12.08 -19.87
N GLY A 43 16.57 11.42 -20.32
CA GLY A 43 15.90 11.75 -21.58
C GLY A 43 15.34 13.18 -21.62
N ILE A 44 14.78 13.68 -20.51
CA ILE A 44 14.27 15.06 -20.41
C ILE A 44 15.39 16.10 -20.50
N LEU A 45 16.56 15.80 -19.93
CA LEU A 45 17.71 16.71 -19.86
C LEU A 45 18.54 16.72 -21.14
N THR A 46 18.61 15.58 -21.85
CA THR A 46 19.46 15.40 -23.03
C THR A 46 18.72 15.60 -24.36
N SER A 47 17.39 15.60 -24.32
CA SER A 47 16.58 15.75 -25.54
C SER A 47 16.66 17.16 -26.14
N PRO A 48 16.69 17.26 -27.48
CA PRO A 48 16.60 18.53 -28.19
C PRO A 48 15.34 19.33 -27.82
N PRO A 49 15.40 20.68 -27.79
CA PRO A 49 14.27 21.54 -27.37
C PRO A 49 13.01 21.43 -28.23
N ASP A 50 13.15 21.05 -29.50
CA ASP A 50 12.07 20.85 -30.46
C ASP A 50 11.27 19.56 -30.20
N ARG A 51 11.81 18.63 -29.41
CA ARG A 51 11.11 17.38 -29.01
C ARG A 51 10.25 17.57 -27.77
N ARG A 52 9.31 18.52 -27.83
CA ARG A 52 8.45 18.87 -26.70
C ARG A 52 7.58 17.70 -26.23
N ASP A 53 6.87 17.05 -27.16
CA ASP A 53 5.93 15.98 -26.83
C ASP A 53 6.64 14.79 -26.17
N ALA A 54 7.81 14.39 -26.70
CA ALA A 54 8.60 13.32 -26.10
C ALA A 54 9.10 13.67 -24.68
N ARG A 55 9.40 14.93 -24.40
CA ARG A 55 9.77 15.39 -23.04
C ARG A 55 8.58 15.36 -22.10
N GLU A 56 7.40 15.71 -22.59
CA GLU A 56 6.15 15.63 -21.84
C GLU A 56 5.78 14.18 -21.51
N ASP A 57 5.95 13.26 -22.46
CA ASP A 57 5.73 11.82 -22.23
C ASP A 57 6.65 11.27 -21.13
N LEU A 58 7.95 11.59 -21.19
CA LEU A 58 8.91 11.17 -20.16
C LEU A 58 8.58 11.79 -18.78
N TYR A 59 8.15 13.05 -18.76
CA TYR A 59 7.73 13.72 -17.54
C TYR A 59 6.49 13.04 -16.93
N ASN A 60 5.49 12.76 -17.76
CA ASN A 60 4.26 12.11 -17.35
C ASN A 60 4.50 10.68 -16.87
N LEU A 61 5.40 9.94 -17.52
CA LEU A 61 5.82 8.61 -17.08
C LEU A 61 6.51 8.65 -15.72
N SER A 62 7.49 9.55 -15.53
CA SER A 62 8.19 9.71 -14.25
C SER A 62 7.23 10.09 -13.11
N ARG A 63 6.28 10.98 -13.39
CA ARG A 63 5.22 11.35 -12.44
C ARG A 63 4.28 10.17 -12.16
N GLY A 64 3.88 9.41 -13.18
CA GLY A 64 3.03 8.24 -13.05
C GLY A 64 3.66 7.16 -12.16
N LEU A 65 4.96 6.91 -12.33
CA LEU A 65 5.71 5.98 -11.47
C LEU A 65 5.74 6.42 -10.01
N THR A 66 5.94 7.72 -9.77
CA THR A 66 5.84 8.30 -8.41
C THR A 66 4.45 8.06 -7.82
N ALA A 67 3.39 8.37 -8.58
CA ALA A 67 2.02 8.18 -8.14
C ALA A 67 1.67 6.71 -7.86
N ILE A 68 2.22 5.77 -8.62
CA ILE A 68 2.06 4.33 -8.37
C ILE A 68 2.69 3.94 -7.03
N THR A 69 3.93 4.39 -6.75
CA THR A 69 4.59 4.08 -5.48
C THR A 69 3.85 4.67 -4.27
N GLU A 70 3.33 5.90 -4.40
CA GLU A 70 2.49 6.53 -3.38
C GLU A 70 1.18 5.77 -3.17
N LYS A 71 0.54 5.32 -4.25
CA LYS A 71 -0.71 4.57 -4.18
C LYS A 71 -0.52 3.21 -3.53
N LEU A 72 0.58 2.51 -3.83
CA LEU A 72 0.93 1.26 -3.14
C LEU A 72 1.12 1.49 -1.64
N ALA A 73 1.83 2.56 -1.25
CA ALA A 73 2.03 2.88 0.16
C ALA A 73 0.70 3.18 0.87
N GLN A 74 -0.22 3.87 0.19
CA GLN A 74 -1.56 4.11 0.70
C GLN A 74 -2.34 2.79 0.91
N ILE A 75 -2.32 1.89 -0.08
CA ILE A 75 -3.03 0.60 0.00
C ILE A 75 -2.46 -0.26 1.15
N ALA A 76 -1.13 -0.32 1.27
CA ALA A 76 -0.46 -1.02 2.36
C ALA A 76 -0.86 -0.46 3.75
N ALA A 77 -0.90 0.87 3.88
CA ALA A 77 -1.31 1.52 5.12
C ALA A 77 -2.80 1.26 5.46
N VAL A 78 -3.68 1.22 4.46
CA VAL A 78 -5.10 0.88 4.66
C VAL A 78 -5.23 -0.55 5.17
N GLY A 79 -4.64 -1.54 4.50
CA GLY A 79 -4.72 -2.93 4.94
C GLY A 79 -4.16 -3.15 6.36
N ALA A 80 -3.06 -2.49 6.70
CA ALA A 80 -2.50 -2.53 8.06
C ALA A 80 -3.44 -1.91 9.11
N SER A 81 -4.08 -0.78 8.78
CA SER A 81 -5.07 -0.12 9.65
C SER A 81 -6.29 -1.00 9.88
N VAL A 82 -6.82 -1.63 8.83
CA VAL A 82 -7.97 -2.55 8.90
C VAL A 82 -7.67 -3.73 9.81
N LEU A 83 -6.50 -4.37 9.62
CA LEU A 83 -6.06 -5.48 10.47
C LEU A 83 -5.93 -5.05 11.95
N GLN A 84 -5.34 -3.88 12.21
CA GLN A 84 -5.21 -3.36 13.58
C GLN A 84 -6.58 -3.09 14.22
N ASN A 85 -7.51 -2.48 13.48
CA ASN A 85 -8.86 -2.22 13.98
C ASN A 85 -9.64 -3.51 14.24
N ALA A 86 -9.47 -4.52 13.39
CA ALA A 86 -10.07 -5.84 13.59
C ALA A 86 -9.54 -6.55 14.85
N ALA A 87 -8.23 -6.45 15.10
CA ALA A 87 -7.63 -6.96 16.32
C ALA A 87 -8.17 -6.26 17.58
N LEU A 88 -8.33 -4.93 17.56
CA LEU A 88 -8.89 -4.15 18.67
C LEU A 88 -10.35 -4.52 18.97
N ARG A 89 -11.20 -4.64 17.94
CA ARG A 89 -12.62 -5.06 18.11
C ARG A 89 -12.75 -6.44 18.76
N THR A 90 -11.82 -7.33 18.46
CA THR A 90 -11.80 -8.69 19.00
C THR A 90 -11.35 -8.72 20.47
N ASP A 91 -10.53 -7.76 20.90
CA ASP A 91 -10.07 -7.66 22.30
C ASP A 91 -11.15 -7.00 23.19
N GLU A 92 -11.88 -6.01 22.67
CA GLU A 92 -13.03 -5.39 23.35
C GLU A 92 -14.19 -6.37 23.57
N SER A 93 -14.49 -7.24 22.60
CA SER A 93 -15.57 -8.23 22.73
C SER A 93 -15.31 -9.35 23.74
N VAL A 94 -14.05 -9.53 24.18
CA VAL A 94 -13.66 -10.49 25.22
C VAL A 94 -13.74 -9.86 26.63
N GLN A 95 -13.70 -8.52 26.73
CA GLN A 95 -13.75 -7.81 28.02
C GLN A 95 -15.18 -7.55 28.53
N ASP A 96 -16.20 -7.68 27.67
CA ASP A 96 -17.58 -7.33 27.97
C ASP A 96 -18.44 -8.51 28.47
N ASP A 97 -17.84 -9.45 29.21
CA ASP A 97 -18.56 -10.54 29.88
C ASP A 97 -18.67 -10.26 31.41
N PRO A 98 -19.56 -9.36 31.87
CA PRO A 98 -19.78 -9.09 33.29
C PRO A 98 -20.55 -10.21 34.02
N ASP A 99 -20.92 -11.31 33.36
CA ASP A 99 -21.83 -12.33 33.92
C ASP A 99 -21.14 -13.65 34.33
N SER A 100 -19.83 -13.66 34.62
CA SER A 100 -19.17 -14.83 35.25
C SER A 100 -19.23 -14.83 36.79
N LEU A 101 -20.36 -14.40 37.37
CA LEU A 101 -20.70 -14.69 38.77
C LEU A 101 -21.84 -15.70 38.83
N ASP A 102 -21.54 -16.93 38.40
CA ASP A 102 -22.35 -18.11 38.74
C ASP A 102 -22.17 -18.44 40.24
N ASP A 103 -23.31 -18.46 40.92
CA ASP A 103 -23.56 -18.92 42.30
C ASP A 103 -22.71 -20.13 42.70
N PHE A 104 -21.97 -20.05 43.82
CA PHE A 104 -21.81 -21.11 44.83
C PHE A 104 -21.32 -20.57 46.18
#